data_AF-A0AAE6NHJ2-F1
#
_entry.id   AF-A0AAE6NHJ2-F1
#
_cell.length_a   1.000
_cell.length_b   1.000
_cell.length_c   1.000
_cell.angle_alpha   90.00
_cell.angle_beta   90.00
_cell.angle_gamma   90.00
#
_symmetry.space_group_name_H-M   'P 1'
#
loop_
_entity.id
_entity.type
_entity.pdbx_description
1 polymer ?
#
loop_
_entity_poly.entity_id
_entity_poly.type
_entity_poly.pdbx_seq_one_letter_code
_entity_poly.pdbx_strand_id
1 'polypeptide(L)'
;MSETGRHEDVPEETLPGERETAHEGAVTTAENPFADPGLPPHEHRAQDIDDRAARRSERTVALLFVVSMIATVAFIASYVAIPIERNVYIWPLGHISALNFALGLTLGAALFCIGAGAVHWARTLMSDEEVADERHPIEAAPEVKAKVMADFAQGAKESQVGRRKLIRNTMFGALALVPLSGVVLLRDLGPLPGNKLRTTNWKKGVRLVNQSTNLPLRPEDIAVGSLTFAKPEGLEEDDEEFAEKIAKDALMLVRIQPQNIKDKHELSWSHEGIVAYSKICTHVGCPISLYEQQTHHVLCPCHQSTFDLSDGGRVIFGPAGHALPQLHITEKDGFLEAASGFEEPVGPSFWERG
;
A
#
# COMPACT_ATOMS: atom_id res chain seq x y z
N MET A 1 34.40 -37.29 5.49
CA MET A 1 34.73 -38.71 5.21
C MET A 1 33.73 -39.56 5.97
N SER A 2 32.60 -39.87 5.34
CA SER A 2 31.64 -40.85 5.81
C SER A 2 31.64 -41.97 4.79
N GLU A 3 32.07 -43.15 5.20
CA GLU A 3 32.05 -44.36 4.39
C GLU A 3 30.60 -44.65 3.97
N THR A 4 30.28 -44.35 2.72
CA THR A 4 29.07 -44.83 2.06
C THR A 4 29.24 -46.30 1.76
N GLY A 5 28.26 -47.10 2.19
CA GLY A 5 28.25 -48.55 2.07
C GLY A 5 28.55 -49.05 0.65
N ARG A 6 29.20 -50.21 0.62
CA ARG A 6 29.64 -50.96 -0.56
C ARG A 6 28.51 -51.13 -1.58
N HIS A 7 28.76 -50.70 -2.83
CA HIS A 7 27.90 -50.89 -4.00
C HIS A 7 27.91 -52.35 -4.50
N GLU A 8 27.50 -53.32 -3.67
CA GLU A 8 27.42 -54.74 -4.09
C GLU A 8 26.03 -55.16 -4.60
N ASP A 9 25.04 -54.25 -4.58
CA ASP A 9 23.61 -54.59 -4.79
C ASP A 9 22.93 -53.87 -5.99
N VAL A 10 23.66 -53.14 -6.85
CA VAL A 10 23.06 -52.46 -8.01
C VAL A 10 23.11 -53.38 -9.24
N PRO A 11 21.98 -53.71 -9.89
CA PRO A 11 21.98 -54.51 -11.12
C PRO A 11 22.81 -53.84 -12.22
N GLU A 12 23.68 -54.59 -12.91
CA GLU A 12 24.49 -54.03 -14.02
C GLU A 12 23.63 -53.46 -15.16
N GLU A 13 22.38 -53.93 -15.30
CA GLU A 13 21.42 -53.45 -16.31
C GLU A 13 20.93 -52.01 -16.08
N THR A 14 21.01 -51.47 -14.86
CA THR A 14 20.55 -50.10 -14.53
C THR A 14 21.70 -49.10 -14.37
N LEU A 15 22.95 -49.56 -14.43
CA LEU A 15 24.10 -48.66 -14.45
C LEU A 15 24.17 -47.95 -15.82
N PRO A 16 24.38 -46.62 -15.85
CA PRO A 16 24.69 -45.96 -17.11
C PRO A 16 25.93 -46.62 -17.71
N GLY A 17 25.89 -46.87 -19.03
CA GLY A 17 27.00 -47.50 -19.74
C GLY A 17 28.32 -46.84 -19.38
N GLU A 18 29.34 -47.67 -19.17
CA GLU A 18 30.69 -47.25 -18.80
C GLU A 18 31.12 -46.07 -19.69
N ARG A 19 31.60 -44.99 -19.08
CA ARG A 19 32.14 -43.83 -19.79
C ARG A 19 33.05 -44.35 -20.89
N GLU A 20 32.62 -44.26 -22.14
CA GLU A 20 33.57 -44.19 -23.24
C GLU A 20 34.40 -42.94 -22.93
N THR A 21 35.64 -43.18 -22.49
CA THR A 21 36.71 -42.20 -22.50
C THR A 21 37.12 -41.94 -23.96
N ALA A 22 36.13 -41.74 -24.82
CA ALA A 22 36.28 -41.19 -26.12
C ALA A 22 36.27 -39.67 -25.91
N HIS A 23 37.43 -39.07 -26.08
CA HIS A 23 37.57 -37.71 -26.55
C HIS A 23 36.91 -37.53 -27.95
N GLU A 24 35.65 -37.95 -28.14
CA GLU A 24 34.87 -37.79 -29.37
C GLU A 24 33.68 -36.85 -29.19
N GLY A 25 33.63 -36.15 -28.04
CA GLY A 25 32.84 -34.94 -27.84
C GLY A 25 33.73 -33.72 -27.60
N ALA A 26 34.97 -33.71 -28.11
CA ALA A 26 35.68 -32.46 -28.27
C ALA A 26 34.88 -31.66 -29.31
N VAL A 27 34.07 -30.72 -28.83
CA VAL A 27 33.34 -29.77 -29.67
C VAL A 27 34.28 -29.34 -30.79
N THR A 28 33.95 -29.68 -32.02
CA THR A 28 34.58 -29.12 -33.20
C THR A 28 34.17 -27.65 -33.29
N THR A 29 34.68 -26.83 -32.37
CA THR A 29 34.67 -25.37 -32.46
C THR A 29 35.72 -24.96 -33.49
N ALA A 30 35.53 -25.38 -34.73
CA ALA A 30 36.36 -24.96 -35.85
C ALA A 30 35.45 -24.47 -36.97
N GLU A 31 34.75 -23.35 -36.74
CA GLU A 31 34.45 -22.30 -37.75
C GLU A 31 33.52 -21.18 -37.26
N ASN A 32 32.70 -21.36 -36.21
CA ASN A 32 31.83 -20.30 -35.67
C ASN A 32 31.80 -20.26 -34.12
N PRO A 33 32.35 -19.22 -33.46
CA PRO A 33 32.36 -19.11 -32.00
C PRO A 33 30.98 -18.88 -31.36
N PHE A 34 29.92 -18.68 -32.16
CA PHE A 34 28.53 -18.52 -31.71
C PHE A 34 27.64 -19.73 -32.05
N ALA A 35 28.20 -20.86 -32.48
CA ALA A 35 27.41 -22.06 -32.73
C ALA A 35 26.79 -22.60 -31.42
N ASP A 36 25.55 -23.08 -31.49
CA ASP A 36 24.88 -23.72 -30.36
C ASP A 36 25.66 -24.99 -29.97
N PRO A 37 26.20 -25.07 -28.74
CA PRO A 37 26.95 -26.24 -28.29
C PRO A 37 26.06 -27.48 -28.09
N GLY A 38 24.74 -27.36 -28.23
CA GLY A 38 23.78 -28.42 -27.98
C GLY A 38 23.55 -28.66 -26.49
N LEU A 39 22.66 -29.60 -26.17
CA LEU A 39 22.42 -30.01 -24.78
C LEU A 39 23.58 -30.88 -24.26
N PRO A 40 24.02 -30.66 -23.01
CA PRO A 40 24.97 -31.57 -22.38
C PRO A 40 24.35 -32.98 -22.23
N PRO A 41 25.18 -34.03 -22.08
CA PRO A 41 24.67 -35.37 -21.78
C PRO A 41 23.91 -35.35 -20.45
N HIS A 42 22.75 -36.03 -20.42
CA HIS A 42 21.90 -36.12 -19.25
C HIS A 42 22.60 -36.83 -18.08
N GLU A 43 22.53 -36.23 -16.88
CA GLU A 43 23.10 -36.80 -15.66
C GLU A 43 22.03 -37.53 -14.83
N HIS A 44 22.09 -38.87 -14.81
CA HIS A 44 21.17 -39.69 -14.02
C HIS A 44 21.37 -39.49 -12.51
N ARG A 45 20.27 -39.38 -11.76
CA ARG A 45 20.30 -39.29 -10.30
C ARG A 45 20.44 -40.69 -9.70
N ALA A 46 20.79 -40.74 -8.41
CA ALA A 46 20.88 -42.00 -7.68
C ALA A 46 19.55 -42.77 -7.67
N GLN A 47 18.41 -42.07 -7.70
CA GLN A 47 17.08 -42.65 -7.73
C GLN A 47 16.71 -43.26 -9.09
N ASP A 48 17.35 -42.82 -10.18
CA ASP A 48 17.08 -43.35 -11.52
C ASP A 48 17.83 -44.67 -11.76
N ILE A 49 18.88 -44.93 -10.97
CA ILE A 49 19.77 -46.09 -11.07
C ILE A 49 19.43 -47.17 -10.01
N ASP A 50 19.09 -46.76 -8.78
CA ASP A 50 18.79 -47.65 -7.65
C ASP A 50 17.32 -47.55 -7.20
N ASP A 51 16.57 -48.62 -7.45
CA ASP A 51 15.18 -48.81 -7.01
C ASP A 51 14.98 -48.62 -5.49
N ARG A 52 15.97 -48.98 -4.67
CA ARG A 52 15.87 -48.80 -3.21
C ARG A 52 15.94 -47.32 -2.85
N ALA A 53 16.77 -46.54 -3.54
CA ALA A 53 16.85 -45.10 -3.38
C ALA A 53 15.54 -44.43 -3.84
N ALA A 54 14.97 -44.85 -4.97
CA ALA A 54 13.67 -44.38 -5.46
C ALA A 54 12.53 -44.63 -4.44
N ARG A 55 12.41 -45.86 -3.94
CA ARG A 55 11.40 -46.22 -2.91
C ARG A 55 11.56 -45.42 -1.61
N ARG A 56 12.79 -45.01 -1.27
CA ARG A 56 13.03 -44.15 -0.10
C ARG A 56 12.49 -42.73 -0.35
N SER A 57 12.79 -42.16 -1.51
CA SER A 57 12.25 -40.85 -1.91
C SER A 57 10.73 -40.85 -1.99
N GLU A 58 10.13 -41.91 -2.56
CA GLU A 58 8.67 -42.08 -2.64
C GLU A 58 8.02 -42.04 -1.24
N ARG A 59 8.59 -42.77 -0.27
CA ARG A 59 8.12 -42.76 1.12
C ARG A 59 8.25 -41.39 1.76
N THR A 60 9.32 -40.63 1.48
CA THR A 60 9.49 -39.27 1.98
C THR A 60 8.43 -38.33 1.40
N VAL A 61 8.16 -38.41 0.09
CA VAL A 61 7.10 -37.63 -0.58
C VAL A 61 5.73 -37.97 0.03
N ALA A 62 5.41 -39.27 0.13
CA ALA A 62 4.15 -39.73 0.71
C ALA A 62 3.99 -39.27 2.17
N LEU A 63 5.06 -39.35 2.97
CA LEU A 63 5.07 -38.86 4.35
C LEU A 63 4.74 -37.37 4.42
N LEU A 64 5.35 -36.54 3.57
CA LEU A 64 5.07 -35.09 3.53
C LEU A 64 3.61 -34.82 3.19
N PHE A 65 3.03 -35.51 2.19
CA PHE A 65 1.62 -35.35 1.87
C PHE A 65 0.70 -35.85 2.99
N VAL A 66 1.03 -36.95 3.67
CA VAL A 66 0.28 -37.44 4.84
C VAL A 66 0.33 -36.44 5.99
N VAL A 67 1.51 -35.88 6.30
CA VAL A 67 1.64 -34.83 7.32
C VAL A 67 0.78 -33.61 6.97
N SER A 68 0.73 -33.23 5.70
CA SER A 68 -0.15 -32.14 5.27
C SER A 68 -1.64 -32.45 5.45
N MET A 69 -2.07 -33.67 5.11
CA MET A 69 -3.45 -34.11 5.33
C MET A 69 -3.82 -34.05 6.81
N ILE A 70 -2.94 -34.55 7.69
CA ILE A 70 -3.14 -34.51 9.14
C ILE A 70 -3.17 -33.06 9.64
N ALA A 71 -2.26 -32.22 9.18
CA ALA A 71 -2.21 -30.80 9.56
C ALA A 71 -3.47 -30.04 9.12
N THR A 72 -4.04 -30.36 7.96
CA THR A 72 -5.30 -29.79 7.48
C THR A 72 -6.49 -30.20 8.36
N VAL A 73 -6.55 -31.48 8.76
CA VAL A 73 -7.56 -31.95 9.72
C VAL A 73 -7.37 -31.27 11.08
N ALA A 74 -6.13 -31.12 11.54
CA ALA A 74 -5.81 -30.42 12.78
C ALA A 74 -6.19 -28.93 12.72
N PHE A 75 -6.07 -28.29 11.56
CA PHE A 75 -6.53 -26.91 11.35
C PHE A 75 -8.04 -26.80 11.54
N ILE A 76 -8.82 -27.67 10.87
CA ILE A 76 -10.28 -27.68 11.00
C ILE A 76 -10.70 -27.98 12.45
N ALA A 77 -10.07 -28.98 13.08
CA ALA A 77 -10.32 -29.32 14.47
C ALA A 77 -10.01 -28.15 15.41
N SER A 78 -8.89 -27.44 15.20
CA SER A 78 -8.50 -26.28 16.00
C SER A 78 -9.48 -25.12 15.82
N TYR A 79 -9.97 -24.89 14.61
CA TYR A 79 -10.96 -23.86 14.30
C TYR A 79 -12.28 -24.07 15.06
N VAL A 80 -12.72 -25.32 15.18
CA VAL A 80 -14.00 -25.65 15.83
C VAL A 80 -13.85 -25.83 17.35
N ALA A 81 -12.74 -26.38 17.82
CA ALA A 81 -12.58 -26.79 19.21
C ALA A 81 -11.98 -25.72 20.13
N ILE A 82 -11.26 -24.72 19.60
CA ILE A 82 -10.55 -23.72 20.42
C ILE A 82 -11.36 -22.40 20.48
N PRO A 83 -11.79 -21.97 21.68
CA PRO A 83 -12.46 -20.68 21.85
C PRO A 83 -11.56 -19.48 21.52
N ILE A 84 -12.15 -18.39 21.03
CA ILE A 84 -11.44 -17.17 20.61
C ILE A 84 -10.71 -16.50 21.78
N GLU A 85 -11.27 -16.60 22.99
CA GLU A 85 -10.75 -15.97 24.22
C GLU A 85 -9.67 -16.81 24.91
N ARG A 86 -9.39 -18.02 24.41
CA ARG A 86 -8.42 -18.93 25.04
C ARG A 86 -6.99 -18.43 24.80
N ASN A 87 -6.34 -17.96 25.86
CA ASN A 87 -4.92 -17.61 25.83
C ASN A 87 -4.07 -18.72 26.47
N VAL A 88 -2.93 -19.01 25.86
CA VAL A 88 -1.95 -19.98 26.36
C VAL A 88 -0.58 -19.33 26.45
N TYR A 89 0.22 -19.77 27.42
CA TYR A 89 1.61 -19.35 27.53
C TYR A 89 2.50 -20.31 26.73
N ILE A 90 3.20 -19.78 25.73
CA ILE A 90 4.16 -20.54 24.91
C ILE A 90 5.52 -19.88 25.06
N TRP A 91 6.50 -20.58 25.62
CA TRP A 91 7.87 -20.06 25.73
C TRP A 91 8.58 -20.17 24.37
N PRO A 92 9.27 -19.13 23.87
CA PRO A 92 9.57 -17.81 24.48
C PRO A 92 8.57 -16.69 24.12
N LEU A 93 7.48 -16.99 23.41
CA LEU A 93 6.52 -16.03 22.85
C LEU A 93 5.60 -15.35 23.87
N GLY A 94 5.47 -15.89 25.09
CA GLY A 94 4.61 -15.35 26.13
C GLY A 94 3.15 -15.80 26.00
N HIS A 95 2.22 -14.98 26.52
CA HIS A 95 0.79 -15.26 26.45
C HIS A 95 0.21 -14.83 25.10
N ILE A 96 -0.28 -15.78 24.31
CA ILE A 96 -0.88 -15.53 23.00
C ILE A 96 -2.21 -16.27 22.84
N SER A 97 -3.00 -15.85 21.86
CA SER A 97 -4.24 -16.54 21.48
C SER A 97 -3.92 -17.95 21.01
N ALA A 98 -4.49 -18.95 21.70
CA ALA A 98 -4.32 -20.36 21.39
C ALA A 98 -4.87 -20.70 20.00
N LEU A 99 -5.99 -20.06 19.63
CA LEU A 99 -6.64 -20.25 18.34
C LEU A 99 -5.74 -19.76 17.21
N ASN A 100 -5.30 -18.50 17.24
CA ASN A 100 -4.46 -17.93 16.18
C ASN A 100 -3.15 -18.70 16.01
N PHE A 101 -2.54 -19.13 17.12
CA PHE A 101 -1.32 -19.93 17.08
C PHE A 101 -1.55 -21.31 16.45
N ALA A 102 -2.61 -22.02 16.87
CA ALA A 102 -2.94 -23.34 16.33
C ALA A 102 -3.30 -23.27 14.84
N LEU A 103 -4.09 -22.29 14.42
CA LEU A 103 -4.46 -22.07 13.01
C LEU A 103 -3.22 -21.77 12.16
N GLY A 104 -2.37 -20.85 12.62
CA GLY A 104 -1.13 -20.49 11.91
C GLY A 104 -0.18 -21.69 11.75
N LEU A 105 0.04 -22.44 12.82
CA LEU A 105 0.95 -23.59 12.80
C LEU A 105 0.45 -24.73 11.91
N THR A 106 -0.83 -25.09 12.04
CA THR A 106 -1.43 -26.21 11.29
C THR A 106 -1.58 -25.88 9.81
N LEU A 107 -2.02 -24.67 9.46
CA LEU A 107 -2.10 -24.23 8.06
C LEU A 107 -0.71 -24.08 7.44
N GLY A 108 0.23 -23.48 8.18
CA GLY A 108 1.62 -23.35 7.74
C GLY A 108 2.27 -24.70 7.47
N ALA A 109 2.12 -25.67 8.38
CA ALA A 109 2.61 -27.03 8.19
C ALA A 109 1.94 -27.73 7.00
N ALA A 110 0.62 -27.58 6.81
CA ALA A 110 -0.10 -28.19 5.70
C ALA A 110 0.43 -27.71 4.34
N LEU A 111 0.53 -26.38 4.15
CA LEU A 111 1.01 -25.79 2.91
C LEU A 111 2.50 -26.05 2.67
N PHE A 112 3.32 -25.94 3.72
CA PHE A 112 4.75 -26.24 3.63
C PHE A 112 4.99 -27.68 3.19
N CYS A 113 4.31 -28.65 3.81
CA CYS A 113 4.48 -30.06 3.46
C CYS A 113 3.97 -30.41 2.06
N ILE A 114 2.94 -29.72 1.54
CA ILE A 114 2.53 -29.84 0.13
C ILE A 114 3.64 -29.34 -0.79
N GLY A 115 4.13 -28.12 -0.57
CA GLY A 115 5.18 -27.53 -1.39
C GLY A 115 6.48 -28.34 -1.34
N ALA A 116 6.94 -28.68 -0.14
CA ALA A 116 8.14 -29.50 0.05
C ALA A 116 7.98 -30.90 -0.56
N GLY A 117 6.82 -31.53 -0.42
CA GLY A 117 6.51 -32.83 -1.02
C GLY A 117 6.55 -32.78 -2.55
N ALA A 118 5.91 -31.78 -3.15
CA ALA A 118 5.89 -31.58 -4.60
C ALA A 118 7.30 -31.29 -5.16
N VAL A 119 8.09 -30.44 -4.51
CA VAL A 119 9.48 -30.17 -4.93
C VAL A 119 10.37 -31.40 -4.76
N HIS A 120 10.23 -32.13 -3.65
CA HIS A 120 11.01 -33.36 -3.45
C HIS A 120 10.67 -34.42 -4.49
N TRP A 121 9.38 -34.58 -4.82
CA TRP A 121 8.91 -35.45 -5.89
C TRP A 121 9.50 -35.05 -7.25
N ALA A 122 9.39 -33.76 -7.62
CA ALA A 122 9.91 -33.24 -8.87
C ALA A 122 11.42 -33.46 -9.02
N ARG A 123 12.20 -33.26 -7.94
CA ARG A 123 13.66 -33.37 -7.97
C ARG A 123 14.22 -34.78 -7.90
N THR A 124 13.42 -35.77 -7.49
CA THR A 124 13.96 -37.12 -7.18
C THR A 124 13.29 -38.25 -7.92
N LEU A 125 12.11 -38.05 -8.52
CA LEU A 125 11.37 -39.12 -9.20
C LEU A 125 10.74 -38.69 -10.53
N MET A 126 10.48 -37.39 -10.76
CA MET A 126 10.02 -36.92 -12.06
C MET A 126 11.18 -36.87 -13.06
N SER A 127 10.87 -37.00 -14.35
CA SER A 127 11.85 -36.84 -15.43
C SER A 127 12.45 -35.44 -15.40
N ASP A 128 13.77 -35.37 -15.42
CA ASP A 128 14.58 -34.16 -15.49
C ASP A 128 15.38 -34.08 -16.80
N GLU A 129 14.89 -34.74 -17.85
CA GLU A 129 15.46 -34.65 -19.19
C GLU A 129 15.43 -33.20 -19.72
N GLU A 130 16.58 -32.73 -20.17
CA GLU A 130 16.72 -31.46 -20.84
C GLU A 130 16.09 -31.52 -22.24
N VAL A 131 15.09 -30.66 -22.48
CA VAL A 131 14.44 -30.55 -23.79
C VAL A 131 14.67 -29.14 -24.33
N ALA A 132 15.29 -29.06 -25.50
CA ALA A 132 15.40 -27.82 -26.26
C ALA A 132 14.19 -27.69 -27.20
N ASP A 133 13.46 -26.58 -27.08
CA ASP A 133 12.39 -26.23 -28.01
C ASP A 133 12.83 -25.02 -28.84
N GLU A 134 12.83 -25.17 -30.17
CA GLU A 134 13.20 -24.08 -31.06
C GLU A 134 12.10 -23.03 -31.06
N ARG A 135 12.44 -21.83 -30.56
CA ARG A 135 11.49 -20.73 -30.59
C ARG A 135 11.24 -20.32 -32.04
N HIS A 136 9.98 -20.44 -32.47
CA HIS A 136 9.55 -19.94 -33.77
C HIS A 136 9.94 -18.46 -33.95
N PRO A 137 10.37 -18.05 -35.16
CA PRO A 137 10.61 -16.64 -35.45
C PRO A 137 9.37 -15.79 -35.15
N ILE A 138 9.57 -14.58 -34.60
CA ILE A 138 8.48 -13.62 -34.37
C ILE A 138 7.85 -13.19 -35.71
N GLU A 139 8.60 -13.26 -36.81
CA GLU A 139 8.09 -12.96 -38.13
C GLU A 139 7.28 -14.14 -38.70
N ALA A 140 6.07 -13.83 -39.16
CA ALA A 140 5.27 -14.77 -39.93
C ALA A 140 5.96 -15.08 -41.27
N ALA A 141 5.86 -16.34 -41.72
CA ALA A 141 6.35 -16.74 -43.02
C ALA A 141 5.87 -15.78 -44.13
N PRO A 142 6.70 -15.43 -45.12
CA PRO A 142 6.37 -14.45 -46.15
C PRO A 142 5.03 -14.71 -46.85
N GLU A 143 4.70 -15.99 -47.06
CA GLU A 143 3.44 -16.43 -47.66
C GLU A 143 2.23 -16.11 -46.76
N VAL A 144 2.34 -16.35 -45.45
CA VAL A 144 1.27 -16.06 -44.48
C VAL A 144 1.07 -14.55 -44.38
N LYS A 145 2.15 -13.78 -44.29
CA LYS A 145 2.12 -12.31 -44.28
C LYS A 145 1.46 -11.77 -45.54
N ALA A 146 1.85 -12.28 -46.71
CA ALA A 146 1.27 -11.90 -48.00
C ALA A 146 -0.22 -12.24 -48.08
N LYS A 147 -0.61 -13.43 -47.61
CA LYS A 147 -2.02 -13.85 -47.56
C LYS A 147 -2.84 -12.96 -46.64
N VAL A 148 -2.40 -12.69 -45.41
CA VAL A 148 -3.12 -11.81 -44.46
C VAL A 148 -3.29 -10.41 -45.03
N MET A 149 -2.26 -9.86 -45.68
CA MET A 149 -2.36 -8.56 -46.35
C MET A 149 -3.33 -8.60 -47.54
N ALA A 150 -3.34 -9.69 -48.32
CA ALA A 150 -4.28 -9.88 -49.40
C ALA A 150 -5.73 -10.00 -48.90
N ASP A 151 -5.96 -10.78 -47.84
CA ASP A 151 -7.27 -10.97 -47.20
C ASP A 151 -7.77 -9.65 -46.60
N PHE A 152 -6.90 -8.88 -45.94
CA PHE A 152 -7.23 -7.53 -45.44
C PHE A 152 -7.58 -6.57 -46.58
N ALA A 153 -6.80 -6.56 -47.66
CA ALA A 153 -7.08 -5.73 -48.83
C ALA A 153 -8.37 -6.15 -49.55
N GLN A 154 -8.65 -7.46 -49.61
CA GLN A 154 -9.88 -8.01 -50.16
C GLN A 154 -11.09 -7.60 -49.31
N GLY A 155 -11.03 -7.77 -47.99
CA GLY A 155 -12.08 -7.32 -47.07
C GLY A 155 -12.32 -5.81 -47.16
N ALA A 156 -11.25 -5.00 -47.28
CA ALA A 156 -11.37 -3.57 -47.50
C ALA A 156 -12.09 -3.24 -48.83
N LYS A 157 -11.81 -3.97 -49.91
CA LYS A 157 -12.51 -3.83 -51.21
C LYS A 157 -13.98 -4.26 -51.10
N GLU A 158 -14.26 -5.41 -50.51
CA GLU A 158 -15.61 -5.97 -50.36
C GLU A 158 -16.50 -5.09 -49.48
N SER A 159 -15.93 -4.47 -48.43
CA SER A 159 -16.66 -3.53 -47.57
C SER A 159 -17.23 -2.33 -48.33
N GLN A 160 -16.59 -1.94 -49.45
CA GLN A 160 -16.93 -0.76 -50.25
C GLN A 160 -17.04 0.53 -49.41
N VAL A 161 -16.41 0.57 -48.22
CA VAL A 161 -16.56 1.67 -47.24
C VAL A 161 -16.11 3.03 -47.80
N GLY A 162 -15.11 3.02 -48.69
CA GLY A 162 -14.65 4.23 -49.40
C GLY A 162 -15.68 4.79 -50.40
N ARG A 163 -16.46 3.93 -51.07
CA ARG A 163 -17.50 4.32 -52.03
C ARG A 163 -18.79 4.74 -51.33
N ARG A 164 -19.15 4.08 -50.22
CA ARG A 164 -20.37 4.34 -49.45
C ARG A 164 -20.19 5.51 -48.47
N LYS A 165 -19.98 6.72 -49.02
CA LYS A 165 -19.65 7.94 -48.26
C LYS A 165 -20.66 8.27 -47.16
N LEU A 166 -21.96 8.04 -47.37
CA LEU A 166 -22.99 8.29 -46.35
C LEU A 166 -22.77 7.42 -45.11
N ILE A 167 -22.68 6.10 -45.29
CA ILE A 167 -22.45 5.13 -44.20
C ILE A 167 -21.15 5.43 -43.46
N ARG A 168 -20.07 5.69 -44.21
CA ARG A 168 -18.77 6.02 -43.63
C ARG A 168 -18.83 7.29 -42.79
N ASN A 169 -19.43 8.35 -43.31
CA ASN A 169 -19.49 9.63 -42.63
C ASN A 169 -20.44 9.58 -41.41
N THR A 170 -21.57 8.86 -41.48
CA THR A 170 -22.45 8.67 -40.31
C THR A 170 -21.83 7.76 -39.25
N MET A 171 -21.07 6.72 -39.65
CA MET A 171 -20.28 5.91 -38.71
C MET A 171 -19.24 6.75 -37.99
N PHE A 172 -18.47 7.57 -38.70
CA PHE A 172 -17.51 8.49 -38.06
C PHE A 172 -18.20 9.52 -37.18
N GLY A 173 -19.35 10.06 -37.60
CA GLY A 173 -20.16 10.96 -36.78
C GLY A 173 -20.63 10.29 -35.49
N ALA A 174 -21.16 9.06 -35.58
CA ALA A 174 -21.59 8.29 -34.41
C ALA A 174 -20.43 8.00 -33.46
N LEU A 175 -19.29 7.51 -33.97
CA LEU A 175 -18.09 7.24 -33.18
C LEU A 175 -17.49 8.51 -32.57
N ALA A 176 -17.61 9.66 -33.23
CA ALA A 176 -17.17 10.95 -32.70
C ALA A 176 -18.10 11.50 -31.60
N LEU A 177 -19.41 11.21 -31.67
CA LEU A 177 -20.39 11.69 -30.70
C LEU A 177 -20.46 10.82 -29.43
N VAL A 178 -20.23 9.50 -29.53
CA VAL A 178 -20.29 8.60 -28.36
C VAL A 178 -19.39 9.06 -27.20
N PRO A 179 -18.13 9.51 -27.41
CA PRO A 179 -17.29 10.04 -26.32
C PRO A 179 -17.89 11.23 -25.55
N LEU A 180 -18.82 11.99 -26.12
CA LEU A 180 -19.49 13.09 -25.40
C LEU A 180 -20.33 12.57 -24.23
N SER A 181 -20.87 11.35 -24.31
CA SER A 181 -21.54 10.76 -23.14
C SER A 181 -20.55 10.53 -22.00
N GLY A 182 -19.31 10.16 -22.31
CA GLY A 182 -18.22 10.07 -21.34
C GLY A 182 -17.92 11.39 -20.65
N VAL A 183 -17.93 12.51 -21.38
CA VAL A 183 -17.75 13.86 -20.77
C VAL A 183 -18.84 14.17 -19.75
N VAL A 184 -20.10 13.85 -20.08
CA VAL A 184 -21.24 14.08 -19.16
C VAL A 184 -21.16 13.15 -17.95
N LEU A 185 -20.92 11.86 -18.16
CA LEU A 185 -20.82 10.89 -17.08
C LEU A 185 -19.64 11.17 -16.14
N LEU A 186 -18.48 11.58 -16.68
CA LEU A 186 -17.31 11.94 -15.87
C LEU A 186 -17.53 13.24 -15.09
N ARG A 187 -18.31 14.18 -15.63
CA ARG A 187 -18.69 15.40 -14.91
C ARG A 187 -19.57 15.11 -13.70
N ASP A 188 -20.39 14.06 -13.75
CA ASP A 188 -21.32 13.69 -12.67
C ASP A 188 -20.67 12.88 -11.54
N LEU A 189 -19.37 12.57 -11.62
CA LEU A 189 -18.64 11.81 -10.59
C LEU A 189 -18.44 12.57 -9.26
N GLY A 190 -18.83 13.84 -9.17
CA GLY A 190 -18.81 14.56 -7.91
C GLY A 190 -19.38 15.97 -7.98
N PRO A 191 -19.82 16.52 -6.84
CA PRO A 191 -20.22 17.92 -6.77
C PRO A 191 -19.02 18.83 -7.05
N LEU A 192 -19.28 19.99 -7.66
CA LEU A 192 -18.25 21.01 -7.83
C LEU A 192 -17.81 21.54 -6.44
N PRO A 193 -16.51 21.65 -6.16
CA PRO A 193 -16.01 22.02 -4.84
C PRO A 193 -16.38 23.46 -4.41
N GLY A 194 -16.57 24.37 -5.37
CA GLY A 194 -16.97 25.76 -5.11
C GLY A 194 -16.06 26.44 -4.09
N ASN A 195 -16.66 27.12 -3.10
CA ASN A 195 -15.95 27.84 -2.05
C ASN A 195 -15.79 27.05 -0.74
N LYS A 196 -16.05 25.72 -0.75
CA LYS A 196 -16.06 24.91 0.49
C LYS A 196 -14.73 24.92 1.25
N LEU A 197 -13.62 25.10 0.55
CA LEU A 197 -12.27 25.17 1.13
C LEU A 197 -11.93 26.55 1.72
N ARG A 198 -12.72 27.59 1.42
CA ARG A 198 -12.52 28.96 1.94
C ARG A 198 -13.34 29.26 3.20
N THR A 199 -14.28 28.38 3.55
CA THR A 199 -15.24 28.62 4.64
C THR A 199 -15.06 27.60 5.78
N THR A 200 -14.98 28.12 6.99
CA THR A 200 -15.01 27.39 8.27
C THR A 200 -16.30 27.72 9.03
N ASN A 201 -16.57 27.03 10.14
CA ASN A 201 -17.69 27.37 11.03
C ASN A 201 -17.36 28.50 12.01
N TRP A 202 -16.10 28.97 12.03
CA TRP A 202 -15.68 30.11 12.85
C TRP A 202 -16.25 31.44 12.33
N LYS A 203 -16.99 32.14 13.20
CA LYS A 203 -17.58 33.45 12.95
C LYS A 203 -17.52 34.26 14.25
N LYS A 204 -17.71 35.58 14.14
CA LYS A 204 -17.78 36.46 15.31
C LYS A 204 -18.82 35.98 16.32
N GLY A 205 -18.41 35.81 17.58
CA GLY A 205 -19.24 35.39 18.70
C GLY A 205 -19.42 33.88 18.86
N VAL A 206 -18.77 33.05 18.04
CA VAL A 206 -18.78 31.59 18.23
C VAL A 206 -17.84 31.23 19.38
N ARG A 207 -18.35 30.55 20.39
CA ARG A 207 -17.55 30.13 21.56
C ARG A 207 -16.59 29.00 21.21
N LEU A 208 -15.45 28.98 21.90
CA LEU A 208 -14.48 27.91 21.81
C LEU A 208 -14.84 26.84 22.84
N VAL A 209 -15.08 25.63 22.36
CA VAL A 209 -15.44 24.47 23.18
C VAL A 209 -14.29 23.49 23.21
N ASN A 210 -13.94 22.98 24.39
CA ASN A 210 -12.89 21.98 24.56
C ASN A 210 -13.28 20.69 23.82
N GLN A 211 -12.39 20.21 22.95
CA GLN A 211 -12.67 19.04 22.10
C GLN A 211 -12.89 17.75 22.92
N SER A 212 -12.29 17.62 24.10
CA SER A 212 -12.37 16.40 24.92
C SER A 212 -13.53 16.42 25.91
N THR A 213 -13.93 17.59 26.41
CA THR A 213 -14.97 17.70 27.45
C THR A 213 -16.30 18.26 26.94
N ASN A 214 -16.34 18.81 25.74
CA ASN A 214 -17.50 19.54 25.18
C ASN A 214 -17.98 20.69 26.08
N LEU A 215 -17.11 21.26 26.91
CA LEU A 215 -17.41 22.43 27.73
C LEU A 215 -16.80 23.70 27.13
N PRO A 216 -17.50 24.86 27.20
CA PRO A 216 -16.93 26.15 26.81
C PRO A 216 -15.65 26.45 27.59
N LEU A 217 -14.62 26.92 26.89
CA LEU A 217 -13.32 27.24 27.48
C LEU A 217 -13.33 28.64 28.10
N ARG A 218 -12.80 28.74 29.31
CA ARG A 218 -12.48 30.02 29.96
C ARG A 218 -10.98 30.28 29.88
N PRO A 219 -10.53 31.55 29.94
CA PRO A 219 -9.10 31.85 29.93
C PRO A 219 -8.33 31.10 31.04
N GLU A 220 -8.89 30.94 32.23
CA GLU A 220 -8.23 30.22 33.34
C GLU A 220 -8.00 28.73 33.07
N ASP A 221 -8.74 28.10 32.14
CA ASP A 221 -8.62 26.69 31.84
C ASP A 221 -7.34 26.36 31.03
N ILE A 222 -6.67 27.38 30.47
CA ILE A 222 -5.48 27.25 29.62
C ILE A 222 -4.24 27.71 30.39
N ALA A 223 -3.54 26.80 31.06
CA ALA A 223 -2.31 27.13 31.78
C ALA A 223 -1.18 27.62 30.83
N VAL A 224 -0.27 28.46 31.33
CA VAL A 224 0.89 28.92 30.55
C VAL A 224 1.74 27.71 30.13
N GLY A 225 1.95 27.59 28.83
CA GLY A 225 2.70 26.49 28.21
C GLY A 225 1.94 25.18 28.08
N SER A 226 0.61 25.16 28.33
CA SER A 226 -0.22 24.02 27.98
C SER A 226 -0.68 24.07 26.53
N LEU A 227 -1.03 22.90 26.01
CA LEU A 227 -1.66 22.70 24.70
C LEU A 227 -3.09 22.25 24.92
N THR A 228 -4.06 22.99 24.40
CA THR A 228 -5.49 22.66 24.50
C THR A 228 -6.11 22.62 23.10
N PHE A 229 -6.97 21.64 22.83
CA PHE A 229 -7.69 21.56 21.56
C PHE A 229 -9.13 22.06 21.72
N ALA A 230 -9.60 22.80 20.71
CA ALA A 230 -10.96 23.30 20.70
C ALA A 230 -11.65 23.10 19.34
N LYS A 231 -12.96 23.21 19.39
CA LYS A 231 -13.87 23.22 18.23
C LYS A 231 -14.90 24.35 18.43
N PRO A 232 -15.57 24.80 17.36
CA PRO A 232 -16.64 25.79 17.49
C PRO A 232 -17.83 25.18 18.25
N GLU A 233 -18.50 26.02 19.05
CA GLU A 233 -19.77 25.65 19.68
C GLU A 233 -20.81 25.19 18.65
N GLY A 234 -21.53 24.10 18.95
CA GLY A 234 -22.56 23.52 18.08
C GLY A 234 -22.05 22.54 17.03
N LEU A 235 -20.78 22.15 17.08
CA LEU A 235 -20.23 21.05 16.27
C LEU A 235 -20.15 19.77 17.12
N GLU A 236 -21.10 18.85 16.95
CA GLU A 236 -21.19 17.63 17.78
C GLU A 236 -20.69 16.39 17.03
N GLU A 237 -20.20 15.39 17.77
CA GLU A 237 -19.58 14.18 17.17
C GLU A 237 -20.58 13.26 16.46
N ASP A 238 -21.87 13.38 16.78
CA ASP A 238 -22.98 12.64 16.18
C ASP A 238 -23.54 13.29 14.91
N ASP A 239 -23.10 14.51 14.57
CA ASP A 239 -23.46 15.15 13.31
C ASP A 239 -22.91 14.37 12.11
N GLU A 240 -23.74 14.12 11.09
CA GLU A 240 -23.33 13.43 9.85
C GLU A 240 -22.13 14.11 9.16
N GLU A 241 -22.04 15.43 9.29
CA GLU A 241 -20.99 16.26 8.69
C GLU A 241 -19.83 16.56 9.65
N PHE A 242 -19.80 15.96 10.85
CA PHE A 242 -18.80 16.26 11.88
C PHE A 242 -17.37 16.13 11.33
N ALA A 243 -17.08 15.01 10.67
CA ALA A 243 -15.75 14.72 10.13
C ALA A 243 -15.29 15.74 9.07
N GLU A 244 -16.20 16.20 8.20
CA GLU A 244 -15.88 17.21 7.18
C GLU A 244 -15.62 18.58 7.82
N LYS A 245 -16.42 18.95 8.84
CA LYS A 245 -16.33 20.24 9.52
C LYS A 245 -15.09 20.31 10.41
N ILE A 246 -14.87 19.33 11.27
CA ILE A 246 -13.74 19.30 12.20
C ILE A 246 -12.39 19.29 11.47
N ALA A 247 -12.33 18.72 10.26
CA ALA A 247 -11.15 18.73 9.40
C ALA A 247 -10.69 20.14 8.99
N LYS A 248 -11.53 21.16 9.15
CA LYS A 248 -11.20 22.58 8.92
C LYS A 248 -11.28 23.42 10.20
N ASP A 249 -12.15 23.04 11.13
CA ASP A 249 -12.48 23.86 12.28
C ASP A 249 -11.65 23.54 13.54
N ALA A 250 -10.91 22.43 13.56
CA ALA A 250 -10.10 22.06 14.71
C ALA A 250 -9.07 23.15 15.04
N LEU A 251 -9.14 23.64 16.29
CA LEU A 251 -8.24 24.63 16.84
C LEU A 251 -7.27 24.03 17.84
N MET A 252 -6.14 24.72 17.94
CA MET A 252 -5.10 24.48 18.90
C MET A 252 -4.82 25.79 19.64
N LEU A 253 -4.99 25.77 20.95
CA LEU A 253 -4.73 26.88 21.85
C LEU A 253 -3.48 26.62 22.66
N VAL A 254 -2.63 27.63 22.74
CA VAL A 254 -1.44 27.64 23.59
C VAL A 254 -1.39 28.98 24.31
N ARG A 255 -1.13 28.97 25.62
CA ARG A 255 -0.86 30.20 26.37
C ARG A 255 0.64 30.44 26.45
N ILE A 256 1.12 31.41 25.68
CA ILE A 256 2.51 31.91 25.71
C ILE A 256 2.55 33.12 26.64
N GLN A 257 3.67 33.37 27.32
CA GLN A 257 3.82 34.63 28.06
C GLN A 257 3.81 35.80 27.06
N PRO A 258 3.02 36.86 27.25
CA PRO A 258 2.86 37.92 26.24
C PRO A 258 4.17 38.53 25.74
N GLN A 259 5.19 38.65 26.60
CA GLN A 259 6.51 39.17 26.23
C GLN A 259 7.34 38.25 25.32
N ASN A 260 6.96 36.97 25.21
CA ASN A 260 7.64 36.00 24.35
C ASN A 260 7.01 35.90 22.96
N ILE A 261 5.84 36.52 22.74
CA ILE A 261 5.20 36.62 21.43
C ILE A 261 5.92 37.73 20.64
N LYS A 262 6.59 37.35 19.55
CA LYS A 262 7.43 38.22 18.73
C LYS A 262 6.60 39.00 17.72
N ASP A 263 5.58 38.36 17.15
CA ASP A 263 4.73 38.98 16.14
C ASP A 263 3.64 39.87 16.78
N LYS A 264 3.57 41.12 16.33
CA LYS A 264 2.65 42.11 16.90
C LYS A 264 1.20 41.86 16.51
N HIS A 265 0.98 41.34 15.30
CA HIS A 265 -0.35 41.02 14.83
C HIS A 265 -0.90 39.84 15.64
N GLU A 266 -0.09 38.80 15.83
CA GLU A 266 -0.40 37.66 16.66
C GLU A 266 -0.76 38.05 18.09
N LEU A 267 0.07 38.90 18.71
CA LEU A 267 -0.19 39.38 20.06
C LEU A 267 -1.53 40.14 20.13
N SER A 268 -1.84 40.96 19.12
CA SER A 268 -3.10 41.72 19.07
C SER A 268 -4.34 40.85 18.88
N TRP A 269 -4.18 39.65 18.32
CA TRP A 269 -5.24 38.66 18.11
C TRP A 269 -5.34 37.62 19.23
N SER A 270 -4.37 37.64 20.14
CA SER A 270 -4.33 36.80 21.33
C SER A 270 -5.17 37.40 22.46
N HIS A 271 -5.54 36.58 23.44
CA HIS A 271 -6.16 37.04 24.68
C HIS A 271 -5.30 36.62 25.87
N GLU A 272 -4.69 37.58 26.58
CA GLU A 272 -3.78 37.31 27.70
C GLU A 272 -2.66 36.30 27.38
N GLY A 273 -2.11 36.39 26.16
CA GLY A 273 -1.09 35.47 25.65
C GLY A 273 -1.61 34.11 25.19
N ILE A 274 -2.93 33.87 25.23
CA ILE A 274 -3.57 32.72 24.59
C ILE A 274 -3.62 32.99 23.09
N VAL A 275 -2.90 32.19 22.34
CA VAL A 275 -2.92 32.18 20.88
C VAL A 275 -3.74 30.98 20.40
N ALA A 276 -4.60 31.20 19.41
CA ALA A 276 -5.42 30.17 18.79
C ALA A 276 -5.02 30.01 17.33
N TYR A 277 -4.42 28.87 16.99
CA TYR A 277 -4.03 28.53 15.64
C TYR A 277 -4.88 27.37 15.12
N SER A 278 -5.02 27.26 13.81
CA SER A 278 -5.56 26.03 13.23
C SER A 278 -4.70 24.83 13.63
N LYS A 279 -5.35 23.74 14.02
CA LYS A 279 -4.70 22.45 14.26
C LYS A 279 -4.30 21.77 12.94
N ILE A 280 -4.80 22.24 11.80
CA ILE A 280 -4.68 21.56 10.51
C ILE A 280 -3.41 22.01 9.81
N CYS A 281 -2.47 21.07 9.64
CA CYS A 281 -1.19 21.34 8.99
C CYS A 281 -1.36 21.83 7.55
N THR A 282 -0.64 22.89 7.19
CA THR A 282 -0.68 23.56 5.89
C THR A 282 0.04 22.80 4.76
N HIS A 283 0.64 21.65 5.07
CA HIS A 283 1.20 20.76 4.06
C HIS A 283 0.10 19.86 3.45
N VAL A 284 -0.35 18.85 4.18
CA VAL A 284 -1.32 17.83 3.72
C VAL A 284 -2.44 17.54 4.73
N GLY A 285 -2.70 18.47 5.66
CA GLY A 285 -3.92 18.48 6.45
C GLY A 285 -3.91 17.62 7.71
N CYS A 286 -2.76 17.02 8.07
CA CYS A 286 -2.66 16.28 9.32
C CYS A 286 -2.93 17.17 10.55
N PRO A 287 -3.66 16.67 11.56
CA PRO A 287 -3.85 17.40 12.81
C PRO A 287 -2.52 17.46 13.58
N ILE A 288 -2.09 18.67 13.91
CA ILE A 288 -0.93 18.95 14.73
C ILE A 288 -1.29 18.69 16.20
N SER A 289 -0.45 17.97 16.92
CA SER A 289 -0.74 17.59 18.30
C SER A 289 0.48 17.57 19.23
N LEU A 290 1.67 17.91 18.72
CA LEU A 290 2.90 17.91 19.49
C LEU A 290 3.37 19.35 19.69
N TYR A 291 3.54 19.76 20.94
CA TYR A 291 3.96 21.10 21.32
C TYR A 291 5.19 21.03 22.23
N GLU A 292 6.21 21.81 21.88
CA GLU A 292 7.41 21.98 22.67
C GLU A 292 7.32 23.31 23.44
N GLN A 293 7.06 23.21 24.74
CA GLN A 293 6.79 24.37 25.59
C GLN A 293 7.92 25.40 25.64
N GLN A 294 9.19 24.94 25.62
CA GLN A 294 10.35 25.80 25.83
C GLN A 294 10.64 26.70 24.61
N THR A 295 10.40 26.18 23.41
CA THR A 295 10.70 26.86 22.14
C THR A 295 9.45 27.47 21.51
N HIS A 296 8.27 27.18 22.05
CA HIS A 296 6.97 27.55 21.48
C HIS A 296 6.71 26.95 20.09
N HIS A 297 7.38 25.84 19.78
CA HIS A 297 7.22 25.16 18.51
C HIS A 297 6.13 24.11 18.57
N VAL A 298 5.41 23.93 17.46
CA VAL A 298 4.55 22.77 17.24
C VAL A 298 5.04 21.92 16.10
N LEU A 299 4.88 20.62 16.24
CA LEU A 299 5.35 19.64 15.28
C LEU A 299 4.18 18.84 14.72
N CYS A 300 4.08 18.80 13.40
CA CYS A 300 3.16 17.91 12.71
C CYS A 300 3.72 16.47 12.74
N PRO A 301 3.00 15.49 13.30
CA PRO A 301 3.52 14.12 13.45
C PRO A 301 3.70 13.37 12.12
N CYS A 302 3.07 13.84 11.04
CA CYS A 302 3.10 13.14 9.75
C CYS A 302 4.43 13.31 9.00
N HIS A 303 4.88 14.56 8.84
CA HIS A 303 6.07 14.89 8.03
C HIS A 303 6.98 15.91 8.72
N GLN A 304 6.79 16.09 10.03
CA GLN A 304 7.65 16.91 10.89
C GLN A 304 7.72 18.39 10.49
N SER A 305 6.71 18.91 9.77
CA SER A 305 6.58 20.37 9.63
C SER A 305 6.52 21.00 11.02
N THR A 306 7.44 21.93 11.26
CA THR A 306 7.55 22.63 12.54
C THR A 306 7.17 24.09 12.35
N PHE A 307 6.33 24.58 13.23
CA PHE A 307 5.82 25.96 13.20
C PHE A 307 6.18 26.67 14.50
N ASP A 308 6.69 27.90 14.41
CA ASP A 308 6.95 28.76 15.57
C ASP A 308 5.68 29.51 15.94
N LEU A 309 5.01 29.10 17.03
CA LEU A 309 3.79 29.74 17.48
C LEU A 309 4.00 31.10 18.12
N SER A 310 5.25 31.48 18.44
CA SER A 310 5.58 32.82 18.96
C SER A 310 5.83 33.86 17.86
N ASP A 311 5.83 33.42 16.59
CA ASP A 311 6.21 34.20 15.42
C ASP A 311 5.24 33.96 14.26
N GLY A 312 3.96 34.20 14.51
CA GLY A 312 2.88 34.16 13.51
C GLY A 312 2.60 32.77 12.93
N GLY A 313 2.97 31.70 13.64
CA GLY A 313 2.82 30.33 13.13
C GLY A 313 3.73 30.03 11.93
N ARG A 314 4.85 30.75 11.79
CA ARG A 314 5.79 30.63 10.68
C ARG A 314 6.40 29.23 10.59
N VAL A 315 6.52 28.70 9.38
CA VAL A 315 7.21 27.43 9.12
C VAL A 315 8.71 27.61 9.34
N ILE A 316 9.29 26.80 10.21
CA ILE A 316 10.75 26.80 10.49
C ILE A 316 11.45 25.55 10.00
N PHE A 317 10.70 24.46 9.78
CA PHE A 317 11.22 23.20 9.26
C PHE A 317 10.13 22.38 8.58
N GLY A 318 10.54 21.43 7.72
CA GLY A 318 9.67 20.49 7.04
C GLY A 318 8.96 21.06 5.79
N PRO A 319 8.07 20.27 5.17
CA PRO A 319 7.53 20.56 3.83
C PRO A 319 6.32 21.51 3.79
N ALA A 320 5.89 22.09 4.93
CA ALA A 320 4.76 23.01 4.94
C ALA A 320 5.08 24.28 4.12
N GLY A 321 4.15 24.66 3.24
CA GLY A 321 4.38 25.76 2.29
C GLY A 321 4.03 27.16 2.80
N HIS A 322 3.31 27.28 3.93
CA HIS A 322 2.91 28.56 4.52
C HIS A 322 2.61 28.43 6.02
N ALA A 323 2.55 29.58 6.70
CA ALA A 323 2.28 29.68 8.13
C ALA A 323 0.88 29.15 8.50
N LEU A 324 0.73 28.73 9.76
CA LEU A 324 -0.57 28.34 10.31
C LEU A 324 -1.48 29.57 10.42
N PRO A 325 -2.72 29.50 9.89
CA PRO A 325 -3.69 30.57 10.13
C PRO A 325 -4.01 30.70 11.62
N GLN A 326 -3.92 31.92 12.14
CA GLN A 326 -4.36 32.27 13.48
C GLN A 326 -5.85 32.65 13.46
N LEU A 327 -6.59 32.27 14.49
CA LEU A 327 -7.93 32.75 14.74
C LEU A 327 -7.88 33.90 15.75
N HIS A 328 -8.53 35.02 15.42
CA HIS A 328 -8.70 36.12 16.36
C HIS A 328 -9.68 35.72 17.46
N ILE A 329 -9.24 35.73 18.71
CA ILE A 329 -10.07 35.38 19.87
C ILE A 329 -10.25 36.57 20.81
N THR A 330 -11.36 36.56 21.54
CA THR A 330 -11.65 37.50 22.64
C THR A 330 -12.29 36.73 23.79
N GLU A 331 -12.37 37.37 24.95
CA GLU A 331 -13.17 36.89 26.08
C GLU A 331 -14.48 37.69 26.14
N LYS A 332 -15.57 36.98 26.44
CA LYS A 332 -16.87 37.56 26.71
C LYS A 332 -17.65 36.67 27.70
N ASP A 333 -18.24 37.30 28.72
CA ASP A 333 -19.06 36.63 29.75
C ASP A 333 -18.33 35.48 30.48
N GLY A 334 -17.01 35.58 30.60
CA GLY A 334 -16.09 34.60 31.20
C GLY A 334 -15.54 33.55 30.23
N PHE A 335 -15.98 33.52 28.97
CA PHE A 335 -15.65 32.46 28.01
C PHE A 335 -14.88 33.00 26.79
N LEU A 336 -14.02 32.16 26.23
CA LEU A 336 -13.32 32.45 24.99
C LEU A 336 -14.27 32.30 23.79
N GLU A 337 -14.30 33.31 22.94
CA GLU A 337 -15.05 33.32 21.68
C GLU A 337 -14.19 33.84 20.52
N ALA A 338 -14.57 33.47 19.30
CA ALA A 338 -13.94 33.98 18.09
C ALA A 338 -14.40 35.42 17.83
N ALA A 339 -13.45 36.34 17.66
CA ALA A 339 -13.73 37.73 17.31
C ALA A 339 -14.06 37.89 15.81
N SER A 340 -13.52 37.01 14.96
CA SER A 340 -13.80 36.90 13.53
C SER A 340 -13.63 35.46 13.05
N GLY A 341 -13.92 35.18 11.77
CA GLY A 341 -13.41 33.97 11.13
C GLY A 341 -11.91 34.09 10.80
N PHE A 342 -11.31 33.03 10.28
CA PHE A 342 -9.94 33.08 9.75
C PHE A 342 -9.86 34.03 8.55
N GLU A 343 -8.77 34.80 8.47
CA GLU A 343 -8.47 35.65 7.30
C GLU A 343 -8.01 34.82 6.09
N GLU A 344 -7.26 33.75 6.34
CA GLU A 344 -6.78 32.84 5.30
C GLU A 344 -7.49 31.48 5.35
N PRO A 345 -7.64 30.78 4.21
CA PRO A 345 -8.10 29.40 4.18
C PRO A 345 -7.23 28.50 5.05
N VAL A 346 -7.90 27.66 5.83
CA VAL A 346 -7.27 26.68 6.73
C VAL A 346 -6.82 25.43 5.98
N GLY A 347 -5.69 24.87 6.41
CA GLY A 347 -5.17 23.60 5.93
C GLY A 347 -4.29 23.72 4.69
N PRO A 348 -4.18 22.65 3.88
CA PRO A 348 -3.34 22.61 2.68
C PRO A 348 -3.68 23.67 1.65
N SER A 349 -2.68 24.04 0.85
CA SER A 349 -2.89 24.91 -0.30
C SER A 349 -3.72 24.21 -1.39
N PHE A 350 -4.43 25.02 -2.19
CA PHE A 350 -5.18 24.60 -3.36
C PHE A 350 -5.00 25.64 -4.48
N TRP A 351 -5.34 25.26 -5.70
CA TRP A 351 -4.98 26.02 -6.91
C TRP A 351 -5.51 27.46 -6.91
N GLU A 352 -6.73 27.65 -6.39
CA GLU A 352 -7.40 28.94 -6.28
C GLU A 352 -7.26 29.58 -4.89
N ARG A 353 -6.23 29.25 -4.09
CA ARG A 353 -6.07 29.81 -2.72
C ARG A 353 -5.80 31.33 -2.73
N GLY A 354 -4.97 31.78 -3.69
CA GLY A 354 -4.52 33.16 -3.86
C GLY A 354 -5.58 34.13 -4.35
#